data_AF-A0ABD4TEW0-F1
#
_entry.id   AF-A0ABD4TEW0-F1
#
_cell.length_a   1.000
_cell.length_b   1.000
_cell.length_c   1.000
_cell.angle_alpha   90.00
_cell.angle_beta   90.00
_cell.angle_gamma   90.00
#
_symmetry.space_group_name_H-M   'P 1'
#
loop_
_entity.id
_entity.type
_entity.pdbx_description
1 polymer ?
#
loop_
_entity_poly.entity_id
_entity_poly.type
_entity_poly.pdbx_seq_one_letter_code
_entity_poly.pdbx_strand_id
1 'polypeptide(L)' 'MMETNENPEELIEVVVDCILVNYRGDPESRGRIVHALQEWAEEHPDEWDELQARCQQRHEALA' A
#
# COMPACT_ATOMS: atom_id res chain seq x y z
N MET A 1 17.66 8.50 -10.56
CA MET A 1 17.97 7.37 -9.65
C MET A 1 17.22 7.73 -8.39
N MET A 2 15.97 7.29 -8.28
CA MET A 2 15.16 7.60 -7.10
C MET A 2 15.38 6.42 -6.17
N GLU A 3 16.36 6.58 -5.28
CA GLU A 3 16.53 5.73 -4.12
C GLU A 3 15.36 6.03 -3.20
N THR A 4 14.23 5.42 -3.52
CA THR A 4 13.08 5.35 -2.65
C THR A 4 13.41 4.34 -1.56
N ASN A 5 14.26 4.75 -0.63
CA ASN A 5 14.46 4.09 0.66
C ASN A 5 13.24 4.42 1.55
N GLU A 6 12.03 4.27 1.01
CA GLU A 6 10.79 4.34 1.76
C GLU A 6 10.73 3.04 2.55
N ASN A 7 10.62 3.15 3.88
CA ASN A 7 10.45 1.98 4.73
C ASN A 7 9.32 1.11 4.16
N PRO A 8 9.47 -0.22 4.17
CA PRO A 8 8.42 -1.12 3.67
C PRO A 8 7.06 -0.85 4.33
N GLU A 9 7.06 -0.36 5.56
CA GLU A 9 5.87 0.09 6.29
C GLU A 9 5.18 1.30 5.63
N GLU A 10 5.94 2.31 5.19
CA GLU A 10 5.41 3.52 4.55
C GLU A 10 4.82 3.21 3.16
N LEU A 11 5.48 2.31 2.43
CA LEU A 11 5.00 1.81 1.13
C LEU A 11 3.68 1.04 1.27
N ILE A 12 3.57 0.20 2.30
CA ILE A 12 2.32 -0.50 2.60
C ILE A 12 1.21 0.50 2.95
N GLU A 13 1.51 1.58 3.69
CA GLU A 13 0.51 2.60 4.01
C GLU A 13 -0.02 3.34 2.77
N VAL A 14 0.84 3.67 1.80
CA VAL A 14 0.41 4.30 0.53
C VAL A 14 -0.52 3.37 -0.25
N VAL A 15 -0.19 2.08 -0.32
CA VAL A 15 -1.02 1.08 -0.99
C VAL A 15 -2.35 0.89 -0.26
N VAL A 16 -2.32 0.79 1.07
CA VAL A 16 -3.52 0.68 1.89
C VAL A 16 -4.41 1.91 1.72
N ASP A 17 -3.85 3.12 1.71
CA ASP A 17 -4.61 4.36 1.48
C ASP A 17 -5.23 4.37 0.08
N CYS A 18 -4.47 3.94 -0.93
CA CYS A 18 -4.90 3.82 -2.33
C CYS A 18 -6.04 2.79 -2.53
N ILE A 19 -6.00 1.64 -1.85
CA ILE A 19 -7.06 0.61 -1.91
C ILE A 19 -8.26 1.03 -1.05
N LEU A 20 -8.01 1.58 0.13
CA LEU A 20 -9.01 1.96 1.11
C LEU A 20 -9.46 3.42 0.95
N VAL A 21 -9.33 4.01 -0.25
CA VAL A 21 -9.84 5.36 -0.54
C VAL A 21 -11.31 5.45 -0.12
N ASN A 22 -11.61 6.30 0.87
CA ASN A 22 -12.92 6.47 1.55
C ASN A 22 -13.34 5.39 2.56
N TYR A 23 -12.43 4.54 3.04
CA TYR A 23 -12.72 3.62 4.13
C TYR A 23 -12.96 4.38 5.43
N ARG A 24 -14.19 4.32 5.94
CA ARG A 24 -14.61 4.92 7.22
C ARG A 24 -14.55 3.95 8.41
N GLY A 25 -13.94 2.79 8.24
CA GLY A 25 -13.87 1.79 9.30
C GLY A 25 -12.83 2.14 10.37
N ASP A 26 -12.94 1.49 11.53
CA ASP A 26 -12.09 1.73 12.68
C ASP A 26 -10.59 1.45 12.37
N PRO A 27 -9.66 2.20 13.01
CA PRO A 27 -8.23 2.00 12.83
C PRO A 27 -7.76 0.58 13.17
N GLU A 28 -8.46 -0.14 14.05
CA GLU A 28 -8.19 -1.56 14.32
C GLU A 28 -8.44 -2.45 13.09
N SER A 29 -9.43 -2.11 12.28
CA SER A 29 -9.72 -2.86 11.04
C SER A 29 -8.68 -2.55 9.96
N ARG A 30 -8.16 -1.30 9.91
CA ARG A 30 -7.03 -0.93 9.04
C ARG A 30 -5.80 -1.77 9.38
N GLY A 31 -5.47 -1.95 10.66
CA GLY A 31 -4.34 -2.78 11.08
C GLY A 31 -4.44 -4.25 10.62
N ARG A 32 -5.64 -4.83 10.63
CA ARG A 32 -5.86 -6.19 10.09
C ARG A 32 -5.70 -6.27 8.57
N ILE A 33 -6.15 -5.24 7.86
CA ILE A 33 -6.01 -5.15 6.41
C ILE A 33 -4.54 -5.01 6.03
N VAL A 34 -3.79 -4.15 6.74
CA VAL A 34 -2.33 -4.01 6.58
C VAL A 34 -1.65 -5.37 6.72
N HIS A 35 -1.97 -6.12 7.79
CA HIS A 35 -1.37 -7.42 8.03
C HIS A 35 -1.72 -8.44 6.93
N ALA A 36 -2.99 -8.55 6.56
CA ALA A 36 -3.45 -9.46 5.51
C ALA A 36 -2.85 -9.11 4.13
N LEU A 37 -2.68 -7.82 3.85
CA LEU A 37 -2.07 -7.33 2.62
C LEU A 37 -0.57 -7.64 2.60
N GLN A 38 0.10 -7.55 3.74
CA GLN A 38 1.52 -7.90 3.87
C GLN A 38 1.74 -9.40 3.68
N GLU A 39 0.92 -10.26 4.30
CA GLU A 39 0.95 -11.70 4.08
C GLU A 39 0.70 -12.04 2.59
N TRP A 40 -0.29 -11.40 1.97
CA TRP A 40 -0.57 -11.57 0.54
C TRP A 40 0.59 -11.10 -0.36
N ALA A 41 1.25 -9.99 -0.01
CA ALA A 41 2.39 -9.46 -0.76
C ALA A 41 3.61 -10.40 -0.72
N GLU A 42 3.81 -11.12 0.40
CA GLU A 42 4.86 -12.14 0.51
C GLU A 42 4.58 -13.36 -0.41
N GLU A 43 3.31 -13.72 -0.58
CA GLU A 43 2.88 -14.82 -1.47
C GLU A 43 2.86 -14.41 -2.95
N HIS A 44 2.64 -13.12 -3.25
CA HIS A 44 2.44 -12.58 -4.60
C HIS A 44 3.31 -11.33 -4.87
N PRO A 45 4.65 -11.46 -4.91
CA PRO A 45 5.53 -10.31 -5.05
C PRO A 45 5.40 -9.58 -6.39
N ASP A 46 5.14 -10.30 -7.49
CA ASP A 46 4.97 -9.69 -8.82
C ASP A 46 3.68 -8.84 -8.90
N GLU A 47 2.59 -9.31 -8.30
CA GLU A 47 1.31 -8.58 -8.25
C GLU A 47 1.38 -7.41 -7.27
N TRP A 48 2.15 -7.56 -6.18
CA TRP A 48 2.42 -6.49 -5.23
C TRP A 48 3.16 -5.31 -5.88
N ASP A 49 4.20 -5.57 -6.67
CA ASP A 49 4.97 -4.53 -7.36
C ASP A 49 4.09 -3.73 -8.35
N GLU A 50 3.26 -4.41 -9.16
CA GLU A 50 2.33 -3.74 -10.07
C GLU A 50 1.33 -2.86 -9.30
N LEU A 51 0.80 -3.37 -8.19
CA LEU A 51 -0.20 -2.68 -7.39
C LEU A 51 0.42 -1.46 -6.68
N GLN A 52 1.64 -1.60 -6.19
CA GLN A 52 2.45 -0.53 -5.61
C GLN A 52 2.72 0.57 -6.64
N ALA A 53 3.21 0.22 -7.84
CA ALA A 53 3.48 1.18 -8.91
C ALA A 53 2.24 1.97 -9.34
N ARG A 54 1.07 1.32 -9.37
CA ARG A 54 -0.21 1.98 -9.67
C ARG A 54 -0.64 2.94 -8.55
N CYS A 55 -0.44 2.54 -7.29
CA CYS A 55 -0.78 3.36 -6.14
C CYS A 55 0.16 4.56 -5.99
N GLN A 56 1.45 4.38 -6.24
CA GLN A 56 2.43 5.48 -6.29
C GLN A 56 2.05 6.51 -7.35
N GLN A 57 1.78 6.07 -8.59
CA GLN A 57 1.36 6.96 -9.68
C GLN A 57 0.08 7.73 -9.34
N ARG A 58 -0.88 7.08 -8.66
CA ARG A 58 -2.11 7.72 -8.23
C ARG A 58 -1.87 8.74 -7.12
N HIS A 59 -0.97 8.45 -6.18
CA HIS A 59 -0.59 9.37 -5.12
C HIS A 59 0.11 10.60 -5.71
N GLU A 60 1.08 10.43 -6.60
CA GLU A 60 1.75 11.54 -7.31
C GLU A 60 0.77 12.36 -8.18
N ALA A 61 -0.25 11.73 -8.76
CA ALA A 61 -1.27 12.44 -9.55
C ALA A 61 -2.31 13.19 -8.71
N LEU A 62 -2.43 12.86 -7.41
CA LEU A 62 -3.38 13.48 -6.47
C LEU A 62 -2.71 14.44 -5.47
N ALA A 63 -1.38 14.42 -5.36
CA ALA A 63 -0.56 15.35 -4.57
C ALA A 63 -0.39 16.71 -5.28
#